data_AF-A0A960HNC8-F1
#
_entry.id   AF-A0A960HNC8-F1
#
_cell.length_a   1.000
_cell.length_b   1.000
_cell.length_c   1.000
_cell.angle_alpha   90.00
_cell.angle_beta   90.00
_cell.angle_gamma   90.00
#
_symmetry.space_group_name_H-M   'P 1'
#
loop_
_entity.id
_entity.type
_entity.pdbx_description
1 polymer ?
#
loop_
_entity_poly.entity_id
_entity_poly.type
_entity_poly.pdbx_seq_one_letter_code
_entity_poly.pdbx_strand_id
1 'polypeptide(L)'
;MRDTGAPVVGRQRGVWFQTLQPDGGYTPVGISTRRRSGTATLGQTREIDPADLDLTDLAVFADGPPHDAYRWLRDEAPVFWHEPTAHTPGGEGFWCLTRHEHVSWAARSADLLSSDTGGDRDGGGTLIEDLPSGFGAGVLFNMTDDPRHGCVRRLLTPSVSARRLRDLEAELAVVTDRVLDEVVDAGGCDLLTEVAAEIPLRAVASLMGVPVEDRHLLLAWADATLDYDDREPGETSAASQEAAAAMFAYGSELLAEKRRCPADDLLSIVATAELPPEASPGGPLSELEQQMFFNLLIAAGSETTRNSITAGLLALAEQPAAWAALRRDRSGVRPAIEEILRWASSTIYNRRTATADLELAGRQIRAGDKVVLWWQAANFDERAFAAPERLDVARDPNPHVAFGLGSHYCLGANLARMEIRLVLEGLLDRVDGLELAGPAVRTRSNKHAGFRSTPIRFL
;
A
#
# COMPACT_ATOMS: atom_id res chain seq x y z
N MET A 1 30.52 -55.62 32.04
CA MET A 1 30.41 -54.92 30.74
C MET A 1 28.97 -54.44 30.63
N ARG A 2 28.78 -53.12 30.61
CA ARG A 2 27.50 -52.45 30.42
C ARG A 2 27.16 -52.49 28.93
N ASP A 3 25.92 -52.82 28.57
CA ASP A 3 25.21 -52.07 27.54
C ASP A 3 23.70 -52.30 27.66
N THR A 4 22.95 -51.22 27.73
CA THR A 4 21.50 -51.17 27.94
C THR A 4 20.94 -50.18 26.92
N GLY A 5 20.10 -50.70 26.01
CA GLY A 5 18.98 -50.03 25.37
C GLY A 5 19.16 -48.62 24.78
N ALA A 6 19.20 -48.54 23.45
CA ALA A 6 18.82 -47.35 22.70
C ALA A 6 17.87 -47.76 21.55
N PRO A 7 16.65 -47.19 21.45
CA PRO A 7 15.87 -47.18 20.23
C PRO A 7 16.11 -45.88 19.45
N VAL A 8 16.17 -46.05 18.14
CA VAL A 8 16.33 -45.04 17.10
C VAL A 8 15.16 -44.05 17.11
N VAL A 9 15.46 -42.75 17.22
CA VAL A 9 14.50 -41.65 17.10
C VAL A 9 14.21 -41.36 15.62
N GLY A 10 12.92 -41.26 15.31
CA GLY A 10 12.37 -41.23 13.95
C GLY A 10 12.58 -39.93 13.16
N ARG A 11 12.52 -40.10 11.84
CA ARG A 11 12.22 -39.03 10.88
C ARG A 11 10.71 -38.84 10.83
N GLN A 12 10.21 -37.68 11.23
CA GLN A 12 8.87 -37.23 10.85
C GLN A 12 8.99 -36.31 9.62
N ARG A 13 8.44 -36.80 8.51
CA ARG A 13 7.99 -35.99 7.37
C ARG A 13 6.53 -35.59 7.63
N GLY A 14 6.17 -34.37 7.24
CA GLY A 14 4.80 -34.05 6.83
C GLY A 14 4.20 -32.84 7.53
N VAL A 15 4.18 -31.69 6.85
CA VAL A 15 3.10 -30.71 6.98
C VAL A 15 2.35 -30.75 5.64
N TRP A 16 1.06 -31.05 5.71
CA TRP A 16 0.20 -31.33 4.56
C TRP A 16 -0.43 -30.03 4.05
N PHE A 17 -0.26 -29.77 2.75
CA PHE A 17 -1.18 -28.95 1.96
C PHE A 17 -2.54 -29.67 1.93
N GLN A 18 -3.62 -28.98 2.28
CA GLN A 18 -4.97 -29.53 2.13
C GLN A 18 -5.34 -29.63 0.65
N THR A 19 -5.47 -30.86 0.18
CA THR A 19 -6.06 -31.21 -1.11
C THR A 19 -7.58 -31.07 -1.07
N LEU A 20 -8.11 -30.28 -1.99
CA LEU A 20 -9.53 -30.24 -2.37
C LEU A 20 -10.04 -31.64 -2.72
N GLN A 21 -11.22 -31.99 -2.21
CA GLN A 21 -12.03 -33.07 -2.79
C GLN A 21 -13.10 -32.49 -3.72
N PRO A 22 -13.42 -33.18 -4.82
CA PRO A 22 -14.41 -32.75 -5.79
C PRO A 22 -15.84 -33.07 -5.28
N ASP A 23 -16.85 -32.49 -5.93
CA ASP A 23 -18.28 -32.85 -5.85
C ASP A 23 -19.11 -32.01 -4.86
N GLY A 24 -19.59 -30.85 -5.31
CA GLY A 24 -20.63 -30.09 -4.62
C GLY A 24 -21.29 -29.09 -5.55
N GLY A 25 -22.23 -29.57 -6.36
CA GLY A 25 -22.92 -28.76 -7.38
C GLY A 25 -23.57 -27.51 -6.80
N TYR A 26 -23.28 -26.36 -7.41
CA TYR A 26 -23.92 -25.09 -7.12
C TYR A 26 -24.95 -24.79 -8.20
N THR A 27 -26.20 -24.51 -7.79
CA THR A 27 -27.27 -24.05 -8.70
C THR A 27 -27.27 -22.51 -8.65
N PRO A 28 -27.11 -21.79 -9.77
CA PRO A 28 -27.09 -20.32 -9.71
C PRO A 28 -28.51 -19.78 -9.51
N VAL A 29 -28.71 -19.02 -8.43
CA VAL A 29 -29.89 -18.15 -8.28
C VAL A 29 -29.60 -16.88 -9.08
N GLY A 30 -30.29 -16.70 -10.21
CA GLY A 30 -30.12 -15.55 -11.07
C GLY A 30 -30.58 -14.25 -10.41
N ILE A 31 -29.64 -13.41 -10.00
CA ILE A 31 -29.91 -12.00 -9.71
C ILE A 31 -29.73 -11.22 -11.02
N SER A 32 -30.84 -10.75 -11.56
CA SER A 32 -30.91 -9.88 -12.73
C SER A 32 -30.24 -8.53 -12.44
N THR A 33 -28.98 -8.35 -12.84
CA THR A 33 -28.34 -7.02 -12.87
C THR A 33 -28.70 -6.32 -14.18
N ARG A 34 -29.71 -5.45 -14.12
CA ARG A 34 -29.91 -4.44 -15.18
C ARG A 34 -28.74 -3.46 -15.11
N ARG A 35 -27.77 -3.60 -16.03
CA ARG A 35 -26.79 -2.55 -16.34
C ARG A 35 -27.53 -1.27 -16.70
N ARG A 36 -27.31 -0.20 -15.94
CA ARG A 36 -27.58 1.17 -16.38
C ARG A 36 -26.26 1.92 -16.41
N SER A 37 -25.84 2.28 -17.62
CA SER A 37 -24.91 3.37 -17.85
C SER A 37 -25.50 4.66 -17.28
N GLY A 38 -24.82 5.24 -16.32
CA GLY A 38 -25.21 6.51 -15.71
C GLY A 38 -23.98 7.18 -15.12
N THR A 39 -23.66 8.36 -15.65
CA THR A 39 -22.75 9.33 -15.05
C THR A 39 -23.19 9.60 -13.60
N ALA A 40 -22.41 9.14 -12.63
CA ALA A 40 -22.70 9.34 -11.22
C ALA A 40 -22.69 10.84 -10.91
N THR A 41 -23.85 11.39 -10.60
CA THR A 41 -23.97 12.74 -10.06
C THR A 41 -23.79 12.61 -8.55
N LEU A 42 -22.61 12.93 -8.04
CA LEU A 42 -22.30 12.99 -6.61
C LEU A 42 -23.11 14.13 -5.98
N GLY A 43 -24.04 13.81 -5.09
CA GLY A 43 -24.88 14.83 -4.43
C GLY A 43 -26.22 14.37 -3.84
N GLN A 44 -26.58 13.10 -3.90
CA GLN A 44 -27.71 12.57 -3.11
C GLN A 44 -27.18 11.80 -1.92
N THR A 45 -27.40 12.32 -0.71
CA THR A 45 -27.22 11.58 0.54
C THR A 45 -28.13 10.37 0.51
N ARG A 46 -27.57 9.21 0.17
CA ARG A 46 -28.25 7.93 0.32
C ARG A 46 -28.41 7.70 1.82
N GLU A 47 -29.60 7.32 2.27
CA GLU A 47 -29.81 6.86 3.63
C GLU A 47 -29.02 5.54 3.76
N ILE A 48 -27.88 5.58 4.45
CA ILE A 48 -27.01 4.42 4.67
C ILE A 48 -27.49 3.75 5.95
N ASP A 49 -27.97 2.51 5.86
CA ASP A 49 -28.18 1.67 7.04
C ASP A 49 -26.79 1.20 7.53
N PRO A 50 -26.42 1.47 8.79
CA PRO A 50 -25.18 0.97 9.37
C PRO A 50 -25.02 -0.55 9.25
N ALA A 51 -26.13 -1.31 9.21
CA ALA A 51 -26.10 -2.77 9.05
C ALA A 51 -25.70 -3.22 7.64
N ASP A 52 -25.87 -2.36 6.63
CA ASP A 52 -25.49 -2.62 5.24
C ASP A 52 -24.04 -2.17 4.93
N LEU A 53 -23.35 -1.56 5.91
CA LEU A 53 -21.99 -1.07 5.74
C LEU A 53 -20.97 -2.20 5.96
N ASP A 54 -20.58 -2.88 4.88
CA ASP A 54 -19.49 -3.84 4.90
C ASP A 54 -18.21 -3.28 4.27
N LEU A 55 -17.25 -2.84 5.08
CA LEU A 55 -15.94 -2.37 4.61
C LEU A 55 -14.96 -3.52 4.27
N THR A 56 -15.38 -4.77 4.47
CA THR A 56 -14.65 -5.97 4.08
C THR A 56 -15.18 -6.59 2.79
N ASP A 57 -16.41 -6.27 2.38
CA ASP A 57 -16.92 -6.63 1.04
C ASP A 57 -16.23 -5.79 -0.03
N LEU A 58 -15.37 -6.43 -0.82
CA LEU A 58 -14.62 -5.77 -1.89
C LEU A 58 -15.51 -5.27 -3.03
N ALA A 59 -16.76 -5.73 -3.16
CA ALA A 59 -17.71 -5.19 -4.14
C ALA A 59 -18.01 -3.71 -3.87
N VAL A 60 -17.96 -3.28 -2.61
CA VAL A 60 -18.12 -1.86 -2.21
C VAL A 60 -16.98 -0.98 -2.74
N PHE A 61 -15.83 -1.58 -3.06
CA PHE A 61 -14.62 -0.90 -3.56
C PHE A 61 -14.43 -1.05 -5.07
N ALA A 62 -15.31 -1.75 -5.78
CA ALA A 62 -15.15 -2.06 -7.20
C ALA A 62 -15.09 -0.80 -8.09
N ASP A 63 -15.84 0.24 -7.72
CA ASP A 63 -15.85 1.54 -8.40
C ASP A 63 -14.93 2.59 -7.72
N GLY A 64 -14.06 2.14 -6.82
CA GLY A 64 -13.17 2.96 -6.02
C GLY A 64 -13.67 3.12 -4.57
N PRO A 65 -13.00 3.95 -3.76
CA PRO A 65 -13.34 4.06 -2.35
C PRO A 65 -14.78 4.60 -2.11
N PRO A 66 -15.52 4.05 -1.13
CA PRO A 66 -16.93 4.40 -0.91
C PRO A 66 -17.08 5.73 -0.16
N HIS A 67 -16.87 6.85 -0.85
CA HIS A 67 -16.85 8.19 -0.23
C HIS A 67 -18.13 8.55 0.54
N ASP A 68 -19.31 8.12 0.08
CA ASP A 68 -20.57 8.37 0.78
C ASP A 68 -20.64 7.62 2.13
N ALA A 69 -20.16 6.37 2.17
CA ALA A 69 -20.05 5.60 3.39
C ALA A 69 -19.04 6.22 4.37
N TYR A 70 -17.89 6.66 3.87
CA TYR A 70 -16.92 7.38 4.68
C TYR A 70 -17.46 8.69 5.24
N ARG A 71 -18.21 9.46 4.45
CA ARG A 71 -18.86 10.69 4.92
C ARG A 71 -19.83 10.39 6.06
N TRP A 72 -20.70 9.40 5.87
CA TRP A 72 -21.64 8.98 6.92
C TRP A 72 -20.90 8.54 8.20
N LEU A 73 -19.85 7.71 8.08
CA LEU A 73 -19.05 7.32 9.24
C LEU A 73 -18.40 8.52 9.92
N ARG A 74 -17.85 9.47 9.16
CA ARG A 74 -17.26 10.67 9.76
C ARG A 74 -18.31 11.49 10.51
N ASP A 75 -19.53 11.57 10.03
CA ASP A 75 -20.57 12.41 10.63
C ASP A 75 -21.24 11.74 11.84
N GLU A 76 -21.68 10.49 11.67
CA GLU A 76 -22.55 9.78 12.62
C GLU A 76 -21.79 8.83 13.56
N ALA A 77 -20.73 8.17 13.08
CA ALA A 77 -20.03 7.11 13.81
C ALA A 77 -18.50 7.12 13.57
N PRO A 78 -17.77 8.15 14.02
CA PRO A 78 -16.37 8.35 13.64
C PRO A 78 -15.38 7.39 14.30
N VAL A 79 -15.86 6.66 15.33
CA VAL A 79 -15.24 5.49 15.95
C VAL A 79 -16.31 4.40 15.94
N PHE A 80 -16.31 3.59 14.88
CA PHE A 80 -17.37 2.62 14.60
C PHE A 80 -16.90 1.20 14.86
N TRP A 81 -17.72 0.37 15.50
CA TRP A 81 -17.45 -1.06 15.58
C TRP A 81 -18.04 -1.73 14.33
N HIS A 82 -17.16 -2.26 13.48
CA HIS A 82 -17.54 -3.04 12.31
C HIS A 82 -17.68 -4.51 12.74
N GLU A 83 -18.92 -5.00 12.76
CA GLU A 83 -19.21 -6.40 13.09
C GLU A 83 -18.71 -7.33 11.98
N PRO A 84 -18.23 -8.54 12.32
CA PRO A 84 -17.75 -9.46 11.31
C PRO A 84 -18.87 -9.93 10.39
N THR A 85 -18.60 -9.92 9.09
CA THR A 85 -19.47 -10.43 8.03
C THR A 85 -18.89 -11.70 7.40
N ALA A 86 -19.55 -12.22 6.36
CA ALA A 86 -19.00 -13.31 5.56
C ALA A 86 -17.68 -12.93 4.84
N HIS A 87 -17.42 -11.65 4.62
CA HIS A 87 -16.23 -11.13 3.95
C HIS A 87 -15.10 -10.76 4.93
N THR A 88 -15.39 -10.75 6.24
CA THR A 88 -14.43 -10.28 7.25
C THR A 88 -13.36 -11.33 7.54
N PRO A 89 -12.06 -11.04 7.30
CA PRO A 89 -10.98 -11.98 7.56
C PRO A 89 -10.93 -12.43 9.02
N GLY A 90 -10.82 -13.75 9.23
CA GLY A 90 -10.79 -14.36 10.57
C GLY A 90 -12.14 -14.35 11.29
N GLY A 91 -13.22 -13.84 10.68
CA GLY A 91 -14.55 -13.79 11.30
C GLY A 91 -14.60 -12.91 12.55
N GLU A 92 -13.72 -11.90 12.63
CA GLU A 92 -13.55 -11.05 13.80
C GLU A 92 -13.76 -9.57 13.46
N GLY A 93 -14.61 -8.90 14.23
CA GLY A 93 -14.90 -7.47 14.06
C GLY A 93 -13.72 -6.57 14.43
N PHE A 94 -13.85 -5.27 14.11
CA PHE A 94 -12.79 -4.29 14.33
C PHE A 94 -13.33 -2.86 14.47
N TRP A 95 -12.57 -2.00 15.14
CA TRP A 95 -12.86 -0.58 15.21
C TRP A 95 -12.41 0.14 13.93
N CYS A 96 -13.28 0.97 13.37
CA CYS A 96 -13.02 1.84 12.23
C CYS A 96 -12.83 3.29 12.70
N LEU A 97 -11.69 3.89 12.37
CA LEU A 97 -11.43 5.32 12.54
C LEU A 97 -11.46 6.03 11.19
N THR A 98 -12.36 7.00 11.03
CA THR A 98 -12.58 7.66 9.72
C THR A 98 -12.35 9.17 9.73
N ARG A 99 -12.44 9.83 10.89
CA ARG A 99 -12.10 11.25 11.01
C ARG A 99 -10.59 11.46 11.00
N HIS A 100 -10.18 12.57 10.40
CA HIS A 100 -8.76 12.97 10.33
C HIS A 100 -8.14 13.08 11.72
N GLU A 101 -8.86 13.64 12.69
CA GLU A 101 -8.39 13.80 14.07
C GLU A 101 -8.07 12.46 14.75
N HIS A 102 -8.97 11.47 14.64
CA HIS A 102 -8.83 10.16 15.28
C HIS A 102 -7.76 9.32 14.60
N VAL A 103 -7.76 9.30 13.27
CA VAL A 103 -6.74 8.61 12.47
C VAL A 103 -5.36 9.18 12.77
N SER A 104 -5.24 10.52 12.84
CA SER A 104 -3.96 11.16 13.11
C SER A 104 -3.48 10.97 14.55
N TRP A 105 -4.38 10.93 15.52
CA TRP A 105 -4.06 10.57 16.91
C TRP A 105 -3.59 9.12 16.99
N ALA A 106 -4.34 8.19 16.41
CA ALA A 106 -4.05 6.77 16.44
C ALA A 106 -2.70 6.45 15.82
N ALA A 107 -2.40 7.07 14.67
CA ALA A 107 -1.13 6.92 13.97
C ALA A 107 0.09 7.36 14.79
N ARG A 108 -0.10 8.32 15.72
CA ARG A 108 0.97 8.84 16.60
C ARG A 108 1.06 8.12 17.95
N SER A 109 0.09 7.27 18.28
CA SER A 109 -0.03 6.61 19.58
C SER A 109 0.46 5.16 19.52
N ALA A 110 1.69 4.95 19.03
CA ALA A 110 2.24 3.62 18.77
C ALA A 110 2.42 2.76 20.04
N ASP A 111 2.47 3.38 21.22
CA ASP A 111 2.48 2.73 22.52
C ASP A 111 1.13 2.11 22.89
N LEU A 112 0.03 2.73 22.47
CA LEU A 112 -1.34 2.26 22.71
C LEU A 112 -1.90 1.42 21.55
N LEU A 113 -1.39 1.65 20.34
CA LEU A 113 -1.87 1.07 19.09
C LEU A 113 -0.68 0.50 18.31
N SER A 114 -0.41 -0.77 18.56
CA SER A 114 0.73 -1.53 18.02
C SER A 114 0.58 -1.86 16.53
N SER A 115 1.68 -1.82 15.79
CA SER A 115 1.76 -2.35 14.42
C SER A 115 2.08 -3.86 14.37
N ASP A 116 2.48 -4.44 15.50
CA ASP A 116 2.79 -5.86 15.69
C ASP A 116 1.58 -6.61 16.26
N THR A 117 1.38 -6.60 17.59
CA THR A 117 0.33 -7.32 18.32
C THR A 117 -0.09 -6.61 19.62
N GLY A 118 -1.12 -7.11 20.30
CA GLY A 118 -1.59 -6.56 21.58
C GLY A 118 -2.53 -7.51 22.31
N GLY A 119 -2.62 -7.39 23.64
CA GLY A 119 -3.40 -8.30 24.48
C GLY A 119 -2.92 -9.75 24.37
N ASP A 120 -3.86 -10.69 24.31
CA ASP A 120 -3.59 -12.13 24.16
C ASP A 120 -3.62 -12.61 22.69
N ARG A 121 -3.50 -11.70 21.71
CA ARG A 121 -3.62 -12.02 20.27
C ARG A 121 -2.40 -12.78 19.75
N ASP A 122 -2.62 -13.98 19.20
CA ASP A 122 -1.61 -14.81 18.54
C ASP A 122 -1.44 -14.43 17.04
N GLY A 123 -1.02 -13.19 16.80
CA GLY A 123 -0.86 -12.60 15.47
C GLY A 123 -1.09 -11.10 15.46
N GLY A 124 -1.18 -10.50 14.28
CA GLY A 124 -1.56 -9.10 14.12
C GLY A 124 -1.05 -8.51 12.82
N GLY A 125 -0.26 -7.44 12.90
CA GLY A 125 0.31 -6.74 11.74
C GLY A 125 -0.49 -5.51 11.32
N THR A 126 -0.46 -5.13 10.04
CA THR A 126 -1.09 -3.86 9.59
C THR A 126 -2.16 -4.03 8.51
N LEU A 127 -2.64 -5.25 8.33
CA LEU A 127 -3.79 -5.66 7.50
C LEU A 127 -4.99 -6.00 8.40
N ILE A 128 -6.18 -6.25 7.84
CA ILE A 128 -7.37 -6.53 8.69
C ILE A 128 -7.30 -7.97 9.21
N GLU A 129 -6.86 -8.87 8.33
CA GLU A 129 -6.42 -10.21 8.67
C GLU A 129 -5.20 -10.16 9.61
N ASP A 130 -5.16 -11.10 10.54
CA ASP A 130 -3.96 -11.31 11.34
C ASP A 130 -2.93 -12.06 10.50
N LEU A 131 -1.72 -11.52 10.46
CA LEU A 131 -0.56 -12.30 10.04
C LEU A 131 0.05 -13.01 11.24
N PRO A 132 0.55 -14.26 11.06
CA PRO A 132 1.17 -15.00 12.14
C PRO A 132 2.36 -14.26 12.76
N SER A 133 2.42 -14.26 14.08
CA SER A 133 3.56 -13.77 14.86
C SER A 133 4.84 -14.50 14.46
N GLY A 134 5.93 -13.75 14.25
CA GLY A 134 7.21 -14.34 13.85
C GLY A 134 7.30 -14.75 12.38
N PHE A 135 6.30 -14.41 11.56
CA PHE A 135 6.37 -14.50 10.10
C PHE A 135 6.03 -13.16 9.43
N GLY A 136 4.89 -12.57 9.78
CA GLY A 136 4.48 -11.24 9.32
C GLY A 136 4.58 -10.21 10.46
N ALA A 137 3.68 -10.35 11.44
CA ALA A 137 3.70 -9.56 12.67
C ALA A 137 5.01 -9.79 13.44
N GLY A 138 5.68 -8.71 13.81
CA GLY A 138 6.97 -8.73 14.51
C GLY A 138 8.19 -8.96 13.62
N VAL A 139 8.01 -9.18 12.31
CA VAL A 139 9.10 -9.48 11.35
C VAL A 139 9.15 -8.47 10.22
N LEU A 140 8.03 -8.22 9.54
CA LEU A 140 7.94 -7.20 8.51
C LEU A 140 8.21 -5.83 9.13
N PHE A 141 9.08 -5.01 8.53
CA PHE A 141 9.48 -3.72 9.09
C PHE A 141 8.29 -2.79 9.40
N ASN A 142 7.24 -2.81 8.58
CA ASN A 142 6.01 -2.05 8.82
C ASN A 142 5.06 -2.67 9.86
N MET A 143 5.41 -3.82 10.43
CA MET A 143 4.66 -4.58 11.43
C MET A 143 5.51 -4.87 12.68
N THR A 144 6.43 -3.97 13.00
CA THR A 144 7.27 -4.01 14.20
C THR A 144 7.05 -2.73 15.01
N ASP A 145 7.24 -2.81 16.32
CA ASP A 145 7.19 -1.64 17.20
C ASP A 145 8.56 -1.30 17.80
N ASP A 146 8.60 -0.15 18.48
CA ASP A 146 9.77 0.26 19.24
C ASP A 146 10.02 -0.67 20.44
N PRO A 147 11.30 -0.86 20.82
CA PRO A 147 12.49 -0.16 20.33
C PRO A 147 13.08 -0.71 19.02
N ARG A 148 12.64 -1.90 18.57
CA ARG A 148 13.19 -2.57 17.38
C ARG A 148 12.97 -1.75 16.13
N HIS A 149 11.74 -1.29 15.90
CA HIS A 149 11.35 -0.51 14.73
C HIS A 149 12.23 0.73 14.55
N GLY A 150 12.38 1.53 15.60
CA GLY A 150 13.21 2.74 15.59
C GLY A 150 14.68 2.44 15.31
N CYS A 151 15.23 1.33 15.82
CA CYS A 151 16.60 0.91 15.52
C CYS A 151 16.77 0.57 14.04
N VAL A 152 15.89 -0.27 13.49
CA VAL A 152 15.92 -0.64 12.06
C VAL A 152 15.71 0.60 11.19
N ARG A 153 14.72 1.44 11.50
CA ARG A 153 14.43 2.67 10.76
C ARG A 153 15.63 3.61 10.70
N ARG A 154 16.37 3.77 11.80
CA ARG A 154 17.59 4.60 11.84
C ARG A 154 18.67 4.09 10.90
N LEU A 155 18.82 2.76 10.75
CA LEU A 155 19.76 2.17 9.79
C LEU A 155 19.35 2.43 8.33
N LEU A 156 18.05 2.42 8.03
CA LEU A 156 17.54 2.53 6.65
C LEU A 156 17.39 3.98 6.17
N THR A 157 17.20 4.94 7.08
CA THR A 157 16.93 6.36 6.76
C THR A 157 18.02 7.00 5.86
N PRO A 158 19.32 6.76 6.04
CA PRO A 158 20.35 7.34 5.17
C PRO A 158 20.21 6.96 3.68
N SER A 159 19.67 5.78 3.38
CA SER A 159 19.49 5.26 2.02
C SER A 159 18.43 6.03 1.22
N VAL A 160 17.52 6.71 1.91
CA VAL A 160 16.47 7.56 1.32
C VAL A 160 16.72 9.04 1.61
N SER A 161 17.96 9.40 1.96
CA SER A 161 18.35 10.79 2.17
C SER A 161 18.28 11.60 0.88
N ALA A 162 18.12 12.93 1.00
CA ALA A 162 18.10 13.84 -0.14
C ALA A 162 19.36 13.73 -1.03
N ARG A 163 20.50 13.29 -0.48
CA ARG A 163 21.69 13.03 -1.29
C ARG A 163 21.51 11.80 -2.17
N ARG A 164 21.11 10.67 -1.59
CA ARG A 164 20.86 9.42 -2.32
C ARG A 164 19.82 9.59 -3.41
N LEU A 165 18.74 10.30 -3.07
CA LEU A 165 17.66 10.53 -4.01
C LEU A 165 18.08 11.40 -5.20
N ARG A 166 19.04 12.32 -5.07
CA ARG A 166 19.52 13.10 -6.23
C ARG A 166 20.24 12.25 -7.27
N ASP A 167 21.03 11.29 -6.85
CA ASP A 167 21.75 10.41 -7.78
C ASP A 167 20.75 9.50 -8.51
N LEU A 168 19.77 8.98 -7.78
CA LEU A 168 18.66 8.22 -8.34
C LEU A 168 17.75 9.05 -9.25
N GLU A 169 17.51 10.32 -8.91
CA GLU A 169 16.71 11.24 -9.72
C GLU A 169 17.28 11.39 -11.13
N ALA A 170 18.61 11.50 -11.26
CA ALA A 170 19.25 11.60 -12.57
C ALA A 170 19.04 10.34 -13.42
N GLU A 171 19.10 9.14 -12.81
CA GLU A 171 18.79 7.87 -13.48
C GLU A 171 17.31 7.84 -13.92
N LEU A 172 16.40 8.17 -13.00
CA LEU A 172 14.96 8.08 -13.25
C LEU A 172 14.47 9.15 -14.21
N ALA A 173 15.08 10.33 -14.26
CA ALA A 173 14.75 11.38 -15.24
C ALA A 173 14.98 10.88 -16.67
N VAL A 174 16.12 10.24 -16.94
CA VAL A 174 16.43 9.66 -18.26
C VAL A 174 15.41 8.60 -18.66
N VAL A 175 15.03 7.74 -17.73
CA VAL A 175 14.01 6.72 -17.96
C VAL A 175 12.66 7.35 -18.23
N THR A 176 12.27 8.33 -17.40
CA THR A 176 11.00 9.04 -17.52
C THR A 176 10.90 9.72 -18.87
N ASP A 177 11.93 10.47 -19.28
CA ASP A 177 11.96 11.15 -20.57
C ASP A 177 11.77 10.16 -21.73
N ARG A 178 12.51 9.05 -21.72
CA ARG A 178 12.38 8.01 -22.76
C ARG A 178 10.96 7.43 -22.81
N VAL A 179 10.40 7.05 -21.67
CA VAL A 179 9.05 6.48 -21.58
C VAL A 179 8.02 7.49 -22.08
N LEU A 180 8.13 8.75 -21.67
CA LEU A 180 7.22 9.81 -22.06
C LEU A 180 7.34 10.15 -23.55
N ASP A 181 8.55 10.20 -24.11
CA ASP A 181 8.76 10.42 -25.54
C ASP A 181 8.10 9.31 -26.38
N GLU A 182 8.28 8.04 -25.99
CA GLU A 182 7.71 6.87 -26.68
C GLU A 182 6.16 6.94 -26.71
N VAL A 183 5.51 7.24 -25.59
CA VAL A 183 4.03 7.28 -25.52
C VAL A 183 3.43 8.53 -26.15
N VAL A 184 4.13 9.66 -26.10
CA VAL A 184 3.68 10.91 -26.74
C VAL A 184 3.77 10.80 -28.25
N ASP A 185 4.85 10.23 -28.80
CA ASP A 185 4.98 9.96 -30.23
C ASP A 185 3.90 8.99 -30.75
N ALA A 186 3.45 8.05 -29.91
CA ALA A 186 2.33 7.16 -30.20
C ALA A 186 0.95 7.84 -30.13
N GLY A 187 0.85 9.04 -29.53
CA GLY A 187 -0.38 9.82 -29.38
C GLY A 187 -1.30 9.39 -28.22
N GLY A 188 -0.90 8.38 -27.45
CA GLY A 188 -1.66 7.84 -26.32
C GLY A 188 -1.11 6.50 -25.85
N CYS A 189 -1.54 6.07 -24.68
CA CYS A 189 -1.08 4.83 -24.03
C CYS A 189 -2.07 4.40 -22.94
N ASP A 190 -1.84 3.24 -22.33
CA ASP A 190 -2.35 2.95 -20.99
C ASP A 190 -1.43 3.61 -19.94
N LEU A 191 -1.98 4.60 -19.23
CA LEU A 191 -1.21 5.40 -18.28
C LEU A 191 -0.63 4.56 -17.13
N LEU A 192 -1.35 3.53 -16.67
CA LEU A 192 -0.89 2.71 -15.55
C LEU A 192 0.29 1.85 -16.00
N THR A 193 0.09 1.05 -17.06
CA THR A 193 1.03 -0.01 -17.44
C THR A 193 2.22 0.51 -18.22
N GLU A 194 2.06 1.59 -18.99
CA GLU A 194 3.11 2.09 -19.88
C GLU A 194 3.88 3.28 -19.30
N VAL A 195 3.33 3.98 -18.29
CA VAL A 195 4.01 5.14 -17.66
C VAL A 195 4.19 4.93 -16.16
N ALA A 196 3.11 4.73 -15.42
CA ALA A 196 3.15 4.79 -13.96
C ALA A 196 3.80 3.57 -13.28
N ALA A 197 3.78 2.40 -13.91
CA ALA A 197 4.37 1.17 -13.36
C ALA A 197 5.90 1.11 -13.49
N GLU A 198 6.45 1.64 -14.58
CA GLU A 198 7.87 1.48 -14.94
C GLU A 198 8.81 2.23 -13.99
N ILE A 199 8.46 3.47 -13.62
CA ILE A 199 9.32 4.38 -12.86
C ILE A 199 9.51 3.89 -11.40
N PRO A 200 8.44 3.61 -10.63
CA PRO A 200 8.58 3.22 -9.23
C PRO A 200 9.31 1.89 -9.05
N LEU A 201 9.03 0.92 -9.92
CA LEU A 201 9.71 -0.36 -9.85
C LEU A 201 11.21 -0.22 -10.12
N ARG A 202 11.60 0.58 -11.11
CA ARG A 202 13.02 0.85 -11.38
C ARG A 202 13.70 1.56 -10.21
N ALA A 203 13.00 2.49 -9.57
CA ALA A 203 13.51 3.17 -8.39
C ALA A 203 13.76 2.20 -7.23
N VAL A 204 12.79 1.33 -6.92
CA VAL A 204 12.90 0.29 -5.90
C VAL A 204 14.04 -0.68 -6.22
N ALA A 205 14.11 -1.15 -7.47
CA ALA A 205 15.17 -2.04 -7.92
C ALA A 205 16.57 -1.41 -7.78
N SER A 206 16.72 -0.13 -8.16
CA SER A 206 17.98 0.62 -8.01
C SER A 206 18.35 0.79 -6.54
N LEU A 207 17.40 1.17 -5.67
CA LEU A 207 17.63 1.31 -4.23
C LEU A 207 18.05 -0.01 -3.56
N MET A 208 17.47 -1.13 -3.96
CA MET A 208 17.83 -2.46 -3.45
C MET A 208 19.14 -3.01 -4.06
N GLY A 209 19.71 -2.32 -5.05
CA GLY A 209 20.92 -2.78 -5.74
C GLY A 209 20.68 -4.03 -6.59
N VAL A 210 19.50 -4.14 -7.19
CA VAL A 210 19.16 -5.23 -8.12
C VAL A 210 19.85 -4.98 -9.47
N PRO A 211 20.57 -5.97 -10.01
CA PRO A 211 21.20 -5.89 -11.33
C PRO A 211 20.21 -5.45 -12.43
N VAL A 212 20.69 -4.65 -13.38
CA VAL A 212 19.83 -4.04 -14.42
C VAL A 212 19.14 -5.12 -15.26
N GLU A 213 19.86 -6.18 -15.56
CA GLU A 213 19.41 -7.36 -16.29
C GLU A 213 18.23 -8.08 -15.61
N ASP A 214 18.09 -8.00 -14.29
CA ASP A 214 17.08 -8.74 -13.53
C ASP A 214 15.83 -7.90 -13.23
N ARG A 215 15.86 -6.58 -13.45
CA ARG A 215 14.77 -5.68 -13.03
C ARG A 215 13.42 -6.01 -13.70
N HIS A 216 13.43 -6.62 -14.88
CA HIS A 216 12.23 -7.08 -15.56
C HIS A 216 11.52 -8.24 -14.83
N LEU A 217 12.26 -9.05 -14.07
CA LEU A 217 11.69 -10.13 -13.25
C LEU A 217 10.86 -9.55 -12.10
N LEU A 218 11.38 -8.50 -11.45
CA LEU A 218 10.68 -7.79 -10.39
C LEU A 218 9.35 -7.22 -10.88
N LEU A 219 9.29 -6.71 -12.11
CA LEU A 219 8.06 -6.17 -12.69
C LEU A 219 7.00 -7.27 -12.80
N ALA A 220 7.39 -8.39 -13.41
CA ALA A 220 6.51 -9.53 -13.60
C ALA A 220 6.01 -10.09 -12.27
N TRP A 221 6.87 -10.19 -11.25
CA TRP A 221 6.47 -10.67 -9.93
C TRP A 221 5.61 -9.66 -9.19
N ALA A 222 5.90 -8.36 -9.28
CA ALA A 222 5.07 -7.32 -8.70
C ALA A 222 3.67 -7.37 -9.32
N ASP A 223 3.53 -7.41 -10.64
CA ASP A 223 2.22 -7.46 -11.28
C ASP A 223 1.44 -8.73 -10.93
N ALA A 224 2.09 -9.90 -10.89
CA ALA A 224 1.45 -11.16 -10.52
C ALA A 224 1.04 -11.22 -9.04
N THR A 225 1.84 -10.65 -8.12
CA THR A 225 1.51 -10.63 -6.69
C THR A 225 0.45 -9.58 -6.35
N LEU A 226 0.42 -8.50 -7.12
CA LEU A 226 -0.54 -7.40 -7.04
C LEU A 226 -1.77 -7.61 -7.93
N ASP A 227 -1.97 -8.80 -8.47
CA ASP A 227 -3.20 -9.12 -9.19
C ASP A 227 -4.32 -9.44 -8.19
N TYR A 228 -5.34 -8.57 -8.16
CA TYR A 228 -6.52 -8.68 -7.30
C TYR A 228 -7.72 -9.28 -8.02
N ASP A 229 -7.57 -9.79 -9.25
CA ASP A 229 -8.72 -10.29 -9.99
C ASP A 229 -9.35 -11.52 -9.31
N ASP A 230 -10.68 -11.48 -9.18
CA ASP A 230 -11.52 -12.54 -8.60
C ASP A 230 -11.06 -13.12 -7.25
N ARG A 231 -10.44 -12.31 -6.37
CA ARG A 231 -10.04 -12.71 -5.00
C ARG A 231 -10.76 -11.93 -3.90
N GLU A 232 -11.02 -12.56 -2.76
CA GLU A 232 -11.48 -11.92 -1.51
C GLU A 232 -10.28 -11.48 -0.63
N PRO A 233 -10.49 -10.63 0.40
CA PRO A 233 -9.40 -10.22 1.29
C PRO A 233 -8.74 -11.43 1.97
N GLY A 234 -7.40 -11.49 1.89
CA GLY A 234 -6.60 -12.61 2.43
C GLY A 234 -6.41 -13.79 1.48
N GLU A 235 -7.03 -13.80 0.29
CA GLU A 235 -6.85 -14.87 -0.71
C GLU A 235 -5.67 -14.61 -1.67
N THR A 236 -5.12 -15.69 -2.24
CA THR A 236 -4.04 -15.63 -3.26
C THR A 236 -4.32 -16.58 -4.42
N SER A 237 -3.90 -16.20 -5.64
CA SER A 237 -3.98 -17.04 -6.84
C SER A 237 -2.75 -17.94 -6.99
N ALA A 238 -2.84 -19.00 -7.81
CA ALA A 238 -1.69 -19.86 -8.10
C ALA A 238 -0.52 -19.08 -8.74
N ALA A 239 -0.82 -18.15 -9.64
CA ALA A 239 0.19 -17.28 -10.26
C ALA A 239 0.85 -16.35 -9.23
N SER A 240 0.06 -15.78 -8.31
CA SER A 240 0.59 -14.97 -7.20
C SER A 240 1.50 -15.78 -6.28
N GLN A 241 1.14 -17.04 -5.97
CA GLN A 241 1.95 -17.95 -5.16
C GLN A 241 3.26 -18.33 -5.87
N GLU A 242 3.23 -18.62 -7.17
CA GLU A 242 4.42 -18.93 -7.96
C GLU A 242 5.37 -17.73 -8.05
N ALA A 243 4.83 -16.54 -8.33
CA ALA A 243 5.60 -15.30 -8.35
C ALA A 243 6.22 -15.00 -6.97
N ALA A 244 5.46 -15.18 -5.89
CA ALA A 244 5.97 -15.02 -4.53
C ALA A 244 7.12 -16.01 -4.22
N ALA A 245 7.01 -17.27 -4.66
CA ALA A 245 8.06 -18.26 -4.48
C ALA A 245 9.32 -17.94 -5.28
N ALA A 246 9.17 -17.50 -6.54
CA ALA A 246 10.29 -17.08 -7.39
C ALA A 246 11.00 -15.84 -6.82
N MET A 247 10.23 -14.84 -6.40
CA MET A 247 10.73 -13.63 -5.73
C MET A 247 11.46 -13.98 -4.43
N PHE A 248 10.95 -14.94 -3.65
CA PHE A 248 11.61 -15.40 -2.43
C PHE A 248 12.98 -16.04 -2.73
N ALA A 249 13.04 -16.93 -3.71
CA ALA A 249 14.27 -17.61 -4.12
C ALA A 249 15.33 -16.59 -4.60
N TYR A 250 14.92 -15.66 -5.46
CA TYR A 250 15.80 -14.59 -5.95
C TYR A 250 16.31 -13.69 -4.82
N GLY A 251 15.42 -13.24 -3.93
CA GLY A 251 15.79 -12.41 -2.78
C GLY A 251 16.81 -13.11 -1.88
N SER A 252 16.67 -14.41 -1.67
CA SER A 252 17.60 -15.22 -0.87
C SER A 252 18.99 -15.27 -1.49
N GLU A 253 19.09 -15.46 -2.81
CA GLU A 253 20.35 -15.47 -3.55
C GLU A 253 21.01 -14.09 -3.52
N LEU A 254 20.24 -13.04 -3.80
CA LEU A 254 20.73 -11.66 -3.79
C LEU A 254 21.21 -11.25 -2.40
N LEU A 255 20.46 -11.54 -1.33
CA LEU A 255 20.90 -11.30 0.05
C LEU A 255 22.19 -12.05 0.40
N ALA A 256 22.35 -13.30 -0.06
CA ALA A 256 23.58 -14.04 0.13
C ALA A 256 24.77 -13.41 -0.63
N GLU A 257 24.54 -12.82 -1.80
CA GLU A 257 25.54 -12.03 -2.50
C GLU A 257 25.90 -10.75 -1.76
N LYS A 258 24.90 -9.96 -1.36
CA LYS A 258 25.08 -8.70 -0.63
C LYS A 258 25.83 -8.90 0.70
N ARG A 259 25.67 -10.05 1.37
CA ARG A 259 26.49 -10.43 2.54
C ARG A 259 27.97 -10.67 2.20
N ARG A 260 28.25 -11.30 1.06
CA ARG A 260 29.62 -11.66 0.63
C ARG A 260 30.36 -10.48 0.01
N CYS A 261 29.67 -9.66 -0.77
CA CYS A 261 30.20 -8.52 -1.48
C CYS A 261 29.25 -7.33 -1.30
N PRO A 262 29.29 -6.66 -0.13
CA PRO A 262 28.43 -5.52 0.14
C PRO A 262 28.68 -4.39 -0.85
N ALA A 263 27.61 -3.84 -1.39
CA ALA A 263 27.60 -2.66 -2.24
C ALA A 263 26.96 -1.48 -1.50
N ASP A 264 26.91 -0.33 -2.17
CA ASP A 264 26.36 0.89 -1.61
C ASP A 264 24.85 1.01 -1.85
N ASP A 265 24.11 -0.01 -1.41
CA ASP A 265 22.66 -0.16 -1.63
C ASP A 265 21.92 -0.59 -0.36
N LEU A 266 20.59 -0.44 -0.39
CA LEU A 266 19.73 -0.69 0.76
C LEU A 266 19.74 -2.15 1.20
N LEU A 267 19.87 -3.09 0.25
CA LEU A 267 19.85 -4.51 0.57
C LEU A 267 21.17 -4.96 1.19
N SER A 268 22.30 -4.36 0.83
CA SER A 268 23.59 -4.53 1.51
C SER A 268 23.51 -4.06 2.95
N ILE A 269 22.91 -2.89 3.21
CA ILE A 269 22.70 -2.38 4.58
C ILE A 269 21.89 -3.36 5.42
N VAL A 270 20.81 -3.91 4.86
CA VAL A 270 19.95 -4.90 5.53
C VAL A 270 20.70 -6.21 5.76
N ALA A 271 21.41 -6.68 4.75
CA ALA A 271 22.12 -7.95 4.76
C ALA A 271 23.30 -7.97 5.76
N THR A 272 23.91 -6.81 6.03
CA THR A 272 25.02 -6.64 6.97
C THR A 272 24.64 -5.84 8.21
N ALA A 273 23.34 -5.63 8.47
CA ALA A 273 22.89 -4.83 9.59
C ALA A 273 23.29 -5.45 10.93
N GLU A 274 23.78 -4.63 11.85
CA GLU A 274 23.98 -5.00 13.25
C GLU A 274 23.18 -4.02 14.13
N LEU A 275 22.10 -4.52 14.73
CA LEU A 275 21.27 -3.74 15.63
C LEU A 275 21.92 -3.61 17.01
N PRO A 276 21.77 -2.46 17.67
CA PRO A 276 22.31 -2.26 19.00
C PRO A 276 21.49 -3.06 20.05
N PRO A 277 22.04 -3.32 21.26
CA PRO A 277 21.37 -4.14 22.28
C PRO A 277 19.97 -3.66 22.66
N GLU A 278 19.71 -2.35 22.64
CA GLU A 278 18.39 -1.78 22.92
C GLU A 278 17.30 -2.17 21.91
N ALA A 279 17.65 -2.70 20.74
CA ALA A 279 16.68 -3.19 19.75
C ALA A 279 15.94 -4.46 20.23
N SER A 280 16.40 -5.11 21.30
CA SER A 280 15.76 -6.19 22.04
C SER A 280 15.00 -7.23 21.18
N PRO A 281 15.69 -8.21 20.57
CA PRO A 281 17.14 -8.45 20.66
C PRO A 281 17.95 -7.55 19.71
N GLY A 282 19.12 -7.11 20.17
CA GLY A 282 20.16 -6.58 19.28
C GLY A 282 20.87 -7.69 18.48
N GLY A 283 21.85 -7.30 17.67
CA GLY A 283 22.57 -8.20 16.77
C GLY A 283 22.06 -8.15 15.32
N PRO A 284 22.42 -9.13 14.48
CA PRO A 284 22.05 -9.11 13.08
C PRO A 284 20.54 -9.25 12.89
N LEU A 285 20.03 -8.68 11.79
CA LEU A 285 18.70 -9.03 11.30
C LEU A 285 18.69 -10.52 10.93
N SER A 286 17.63 -11.22 11.33
CA SER A 286 17.46 -12.62 10.94
C SER A 286 17.31 -12.77 9.43
N GLU A 287 17.64 -13.93 8.87
CA GLU A 287 17.49 -14.17 7.43
C GLU A 287 16.04 -13.97 6.96
N LEU A 288 15.06 -14.32 7.81
CA LEU A 288 13.65 -14.08 7.53
C LEU A 288 13.31 -12.58 7.49
N GLU A 289 13.81 -11.77 8.43
CA GLU A 289 13.59 -10.31 8.41
C GLU A 289 14.21 -9.67 7.16
N GLN A 290 15.42 -10.08 6.79
CA GLN A 290 16.08 -9.60 5.59
C GLN A 290 15.26 -9.93 4.33
N GLN A 291 14.77 -11.17 4.24
CA GLN A 291 13.94 -11.64 3.12
C GLN A 291 12.57 -10.94 3.08
N MET A 292 11.92 -10.78 4.23
CA MET A 292 10.65 -10.07 4.32
C MET A 292 10.80 -8.58 4.02
N PHE A 293 11.96 -7.98 4.33
CA PHE A 293 12.26 -6.61 3.96
C PHE A 293 12.38 -6.43 2.43
N PHE A 294 13.06 -7.36 1.74
CA PHE A 294 13.11 -7.38 0.28
C PHE A 294 11.69 -7.45 -0.34
N ASN A 295 10.88 -8.40 0.12
CA ASN A 295 9.49 -8.55 -0.35
C ASN A 295 8.65 -7.29 -0.08
N LEU A 296 8.79 -6.69 1.11
CA LEU A 296 8.06 -5.48 1.49
C LEU A 296 8.36 -4.31 0.56
N LEU A 297 9.61 -4.08 0.19
CA LEU A 297 9.97 -2.96 -0.67
C LEU A 297 9.40 -3.07 -2.08
N ILE A 298 9.36 -4.28 -2.64
CA ILE A 298 8.77 -4.52 -3.96
C ILE A 298 7.27 -4.19 -3.92
N ALA A 299 6.54 -4.70 -2.94
CA ALA A 299 5.11 -4.43 -2.83
C ALA A 299 4.82 -2.95 -2.49
N ALA A 300 5.43 -2.43 -1.43
CA ALA A 300 5.12 -1.10 -0.90
C ALA A 300 5.60 0.04 -1.82
N GLY A 301 6.75 -0.12 -2.46
CA GLY A 301 7.34 0.92 -3.32
C GLY A 301 6.78 0.95 -4.73
N SER A 302 6.29 -0.18 -5.25
CA SER A 302 5.81 -0.25 -6.64
C SER A 302 4.33 0.12 -6.77
N GLU A 303 3.47 -0.46 -5.93
CA GLU A 303 2.01 -0.31 -6.09
C GLU A 303 1.50 1.08 -5.72
N THR A 304 2.00 1.65 -4.63
CA THR A 304 1.45 2.89 -4.07
C THR A 304 1.76 4.10 -4.94
N THR A 305 3.00 4.22 -5.43
CA THR A 305 3.39 5.33 -6.30
C THR A 305 2.69 5.24 -7.66
N ARG A 306 2.66 4.05 -8.32
CA ARG A 306 2.00 3.92 -9.64
C ARG A 306 0.52 4.31 -9.58
N ASN A 307 -0.16 3.91 -8.50
CA ASN A 307 -1.56 4.26 -8.27
C ASN A 307 -1.72 5.77 -8.01
N SER A 308 -0.81 6.39 -7.26
CA SER A 308 -0.84 7.84 -6.99
C SER A 308 -0.63 8.66 -8.26
N ILE A 309 0.34 8.28 -9.10
CA ILE A 309 0.59 8.91 -10.41
C ILE A 309 -0.66 8.80 -11.29
N THR A 310 -1.18 7.57 -11.43
CA THR A 310 -2.34 7.30 -12.30
C THR A 310 -3.58 8.06 -11.84
N ALA A 311 -3.93 7.97 -10.55
CA ALA A 311 -5.10 8.66 -9.99
C ALA A 311 -4.98 10.19 -10.08
N GLY A 312 -3.79 10.73 -9.81
CA GLY A 312 -3.53 12.16 -9.87
C GLY A 312 -3.65 12.73 -11.28
N LEU A 313 -3.01 12.08 -12.26
CA LEU A 313 -3.07 12.50 -13.66
C LEU A 313 -4.46 12.34 -14.24
N LEU A 314 -5.18 11.25 -13.90
CA LEU A 314 -6.57 11.09 -14.31
C LEU A 314 -7.46 12.22 -13.76
N ALA A 315 -7.29 12.58 -12.49
CA ALA A 315 -8.03 13.70 -11.89
C ALA A 315 -7.67 15.06 -12.53
N LEU A 316 -6.40 15.24 -12.94
CA LEU A 316 -5.96 16.43 -13.68
C LEU A 316 -6.50 16.47 -15.11
N ALA A 317 -6.70 15.33 -15.76
CA ALA A 317 -7.33 15.23 -17.08
C ALA A 317 -8.74 15.82 -17.09
N GLU A 318 -9.47 15.64 -15.98
CA GLU A 318 -10.79 16.23 -15.75
C GLU A 318 -10.74 17.73 -15.42
N GLN A 319 -9.54 18.31 -15.26
CA GLN A 319 -9.33 19.73 -14.95
C GLN A 319 -8.32 20.42 -15.90
N PRO A 320 -8.69 20.65 -17.18
CA PRO A 320 -7.81 21.30 -18.16
C PRO A 320 -7.27 22.67 -17.71
N ALA A 321 -8.05 23.43 -16.94
CA ALA A 321 -7.63 24.71 -16.39
C ALA A 321 -6.50 24.58 -15.36
N ALA A 322 -6.52 23.52 -14.53
CA ALA A 322 -5.45 23.22 -13.58
C ALA A 322 -4.18 22.79 -14.32
N TRP A 323 -4.31 21.93 -15.34
CA TRP A 323 -3.21 21.56 -16.22
C TRP A 323 -2.55 22.78 -16.86
N ALA A 324 -3.34 23.64 -17.50
CA ALA A 324 -2.85 24.87 -18.11
C ALA A 324 -2.23 25.86 -17.11
N ALA A 325 -2.70 25.89 -15.86
CA ALA A 325 -2.08 26.69 -14.80
C ALA A 325 -0.69 26.15 -14.44
N LEU A 326 -0.56 24.83 -14.23
CA LEU A 326 0.73 24.18 -13.93
C LEU A 326 1.74 24.31 -15.08
N ARG A 327 1.27 24.31 -16.34
CA ARG A 327 2.09 24.60 -17.53
C ARG A 327 2.65 26.01 -17.55
N ARG A 328 1.85 27.00 -17.20
CA ARG A 328 2.27 28.40 -17.19
C ARG A 328 3.18 28.75 -16.01
N ASP A 329 2.98 28.11 -14.86
CA ASP A 329 3.74 28.38 -13.64
C ASP A 329 4.09 27.08 -12.90
N ARG A 330 5.36 26.67 -13.02
CA ARG A 330 5.91 25.47 -12.40
C ARG A 330 5.98 25.56 -10.87
N SER A 331 5.84 26.75 -10.27
CA SER A 331 5.80 26.87 -8.81
C SER A 331 4.60 26.13 -8.19
N GLY A 332 3.53 25.91 -8.97
CA GLY A 332 2.35 25.14 -8.57
C GLY A 332 2.54 23.62 -8.55
N VAL A 333 3.63 23.07 -9.09
CA VAL A 333 3.85 21.61 -9.16
C VAL A 333 3.98 21.01 -7.76
N ARG A 334 4.70 21.67 -6.86
CA ARG A 334 4.89 21.16 -5.48
C ARG A 334 3.57 21.00 -4.71
N PRO A 335 2.70 22.02 -4.59
CA PRO A 335 1.40 21.82 -3.94
C PRO A 335 0.50 20.83 -4.70
N ALA A 336 0.60 20.76 -6.04
CA ALA A 336 -0.15 19.79 -6.83
C ALA A 336 0.23 18.35 -6.48
N ILE A 337 1.51 18.05 -6.22
CA ILE A 337 1.96 16.72 -5.78
C ILE A 337 1.32 16.32 -4.45
N GLU A 338 1.28 17.22 -3.47
CA GLU A 338 0.63 16.93 -2.18
C GLU A 338 -0.89 16.73 -2.36
N GLU A 339 -1.54 17.47 -3.27
CA GLU A 339 -2.95 17.27 -3.58
C GLU A 339 -3.20 15.94 -4.31
N ILE A 340 -2.33 15.55 -5.23
CA ILE A 340 -2.36 14.23 -5.89
C ILE A 340 -2.28 13.13 -4.83
N LEU A 341 -1.35 13.24 -3.89
CA LEU A 341 -1.18 12.26 -2.81
C LEU A 341 -2.40 12.19 -1.90
N ARG A 342 -2.98 13.33 -1.51
CA ARG A 342 -4.23 13.38 -0.74
C ARG A 342 -5.39 12.74 -1.51
N TRP A 343 -5.55 13.11 -2.78
CA TRP A 343 -6.64 12.64 -3.63
C TRP A 343 -6.57 11.15 -3.90
N ALA A 344 -5.39 10.69 -4.31
CA ALA A 344 -5.14 9.28 -4.62
C ALA A 344 -5.26 8.41 -3.37
N SER A 345 -4.61 8.81 -2.27
CA SER A 345 -4.59 8.07 -1.00
C SER A 345 -4.43 6.57 -1.23
N SER A 346 -3.44 6.21 -2.05
CA SER A 346 -3.31 4.89 -2.68
C SER A 346 -3.34 3.73 -1.68
N THR A 347 -2.90 3.96 -0.44
CA THR A 347 -3.11 3.04 0.69
C THR A 347 -4.36 3.49 1.43
N ILE A 348 -5.42 2.69 1.34
CA ILE A 348 -6.73 3.06 1.88
C ILE A 348 -6.74 3.02 3.41
N TYR A 349 -6.13 1.98 4.01
CA TYR A 349 -6.05 1.81 5.46
C TYR A 349 -4.75 1.17 5.93
N ASN A 350 -4.47 1.33 7.23
CA ASN A 350 -3.64 0.42 7.99
C ASN A 350 -4.34 0.03 9.29
N ARG A 351 -4.06 -1.19 9.76
CA ARG A 351 -4.57 -1.70 11.03
C ARG A 351 -3.54 -1.57 12.16
N ARG A 352 -4.02 -1.48 13.39
CA ARG A 352 -3.28 -1.52 14.67
C ARG A 352 -3.99 -2.43 15.67
N THR A 353 -3.26 -2.91 16.68
CA THR A 353 -3.84 -3.65 17.82
C THR A 353 -3.81 -2.74 19.03
N ALA A 354 -4.91 -2.64 19.77
CA ALA A 354 -4.89 -2.01 21.08
C ALA A 354 -4.02 -2.81 22.04
N THR A 355 -3.03 -2.17 22.66
CA THR A 355 -2.12 -2.82 23.64
C THR A 355 -2.68 -2.81 25.05
N ALA A 356 -3.63 -1.91 25.32
CA ALA A 356 -4.34 -1.76 26.58
C ALA A 356 -5.78 -1.28 26.33
N ASP A 357 -6.66 -1.45 27.31
CA ASP A 357 -7.99 -0.85 27.30
C ASP A 357 -7.87 0.68 27.22
N LEU A 358 -8.58 1.31 26.28
CA LEU A 358 -8.58 2.75 26.08
C LEU A 358 -9.96 3.26 25.65
N GLU A 359 -10.22 4.54 25.91
CA GLU A 359 -11.44 5.21 25.46
C GLU A 359 -11.10 6.22 24.35
N LEU A 360 -11.83 6.15 23.23
CA LEU A 360 -11.70 7.10 22.13
C LEU A 360 -13.08 7.55 21.66
N ALA A 361 -13.33 8.87 21.70
CA ALA A 361 -14.61 9.47 21.33
C ALA A 361 -15.84 8.83 22.01
N GLY A 362 -15.72 8.49 23.31
CA GLY A 362 -16.79 7.84 24.08
C GLY A 362 -16.98 6.35 23.81
N ARG A 363 -16.09 5.72 23.03
CA ARG A 363 -16.09 4.27 22.75
C ARG A 363 -14.98 3.58 23.50
N GLN A 364 -15.32 2.50 24.19
CA GLN A 364 -14.37 1.65 24.89
C GLN A 364 -13.75 0.65 23.91
N ILE A 365 -12.46 0.80 23.65
CA ILE A 365 -11.62 -0.16 22.91
C ILE A 365 -10.90 -1.04 23.93
N ARG A 366 -10.90 -2.36 23.72
CA ARG A 366 -10.29 -3.34 24.62
C ARG A 366 -8.89 -3.72 24.15
N ALA A 367 -8.03 -4.08 25.10
CA ALA A 367 -6.74 -4.68 24.77
C ALA A 367 -6.93 -5.90 23.86
N GLY A 368 -6.17 -5.98 22.78
CA GLY A 368 -6.29 -7.00 21.74
C GLY A 368 -7.21 -6.62 20.57
N ASP A 369 -8.08 -5.62 20.71
CA ASP A 369 -8.98 -5.22 19.62
C ASP A 369 -8.20 -4.72 18.40
N LYS A 370 -8.71 -5.05 17.21
CA LYS A 370 -8.26 -4.47 15.94
C LYS A 370 -8.78 -3.05 15.80
N VAL A 371 -7.91 -2.12 15.40
CA VAL A 371 -8.24 -0.71 15.13
C VAL A 371 -7.73 -0.34 13.74
N VAL A 372 -8.64 -0.07 12.82
CA VAL A 372 -8.37 0.24 11.42
C VAL A 372 -8.44 1.75 11.19
N LEU A 373 -7.34 2.31 10.70
CA LEU A 373 -7.17 3.72 10.38
C LEU A 373 -7.42 3.91 8.89
N TRP A 374 -8.57 4.50 8.52
CA TRP A 374 -8.95 4.71 7.13
C TRP A 374 -8.36 6.03 6.60
N TRP A 375 -7.13 5.98 6.08
CA TRP A 375 -6.43 7.14 5.50
C TRP A 375 -7.24 7.82 4.40
N GLN A 376 -7.89 7.02 3.53
CA GLN A 376 -8.76 7.55 2.48
C GLN A 376 -9.91 8.38 3.07
N ALA A 377 -10.56 7.88 4.11
CA ALA A 377 -11.66 8.61 4.75
C ALA A 377 -11.17 9.92 5.39
N ALA A 378 -10.04 9.87 6.08
CA ALA A 378 -9.41 11.01 6.74
C ALA A 378 -8.96 12.10 5.76
N ASN A 379 -8.41 11.72 4.60
CA ASN A 379 -7.97 12.66 3.56
C ASN A 379 -9.12 13.36 2.83
N PHE A 380 -10.36 12.93 3.10
CA PHE A 380 -11.58 13.54 2.60
C PHE A 380 -12.46 14.11 3.73
N ASP A 381 -11.92 14.32 4.93
CA ASP A 381 -12.65 14.91 6.06
C ASP A 381 -12.79 16.43 5.90
N GLU A 382 -14.04 16.89 5.79
CA GLU A 382 -14.42 18.29 5.65
C GLU A 382 -13.97 19.18 6.83
N ARG A 383 -13.72 18.56 7.99
CA ARG A 383 -13.21 19.25 9.19
C ARG A 383 -11.73 19.62 9.06
N ALA A 384 -10.97 18.87 8.25
CA ALA A 384 -9.55 19.09 8.00
C ALA A 384 -9.29 19.76 6.64
N PHE A 385 -10.17 19.55 5.66
CA PHE A 385 -10.03 20.04 4.29
C PHE A 385 -11.29 20.75 3.82
N ALA A 386 -11.19 22.01 3.42
CA ALA A 386 -12.30 22.68 2.74
C ALA A 386 -12.54 22.03 1.36
N ALA A 387 -13.80 21.68 1.06
CA ALA A 387 -14.20 21.02 -0.18
C ALA A 387 -13.26 19.83 -0.56
N PRO A 388 -13.22 18.76 0.26
CA PRO A 388 -12.27 17.66 0.09
C PRO A 388 -12.46 16.88 -1.22
N GLU A 389 -13.68 16.91 -1.77
CA GLU A 389 -14.06 16.23 -3.01
C GLU A 389 -13.73 17.02 -4.28
N ARG A 390 -13.12 18.20 -4.12
CA ARG A 390 -12.52 18.94 -5.23
C ARG A 390 -11.01 18.75 -5.18
N LEU A 391 -10.45 18.20 -6.26
CA LEU A 391 -9.00 18.26 -6.47
C LEU A 391 -8.62 19.74 -6.67
N ASP A 392 -7.82 20.27 -5.75
CA ASP A 392 -7.33 21.64 -5.74
C ASP A 392 -5.79 21.64 -5.75
N VAL A 393 -5.21 21.80 -6.93
CA VAL A 393 -3.74 21.75 -7.13
C VAL A 393 -2.98 22.83 -6.36
N ALA A 394 -3.69 23.86 -5.87
CA ALA A 394 -3.13 24.94 -5.08
C ALA A 394 -3.49 24.83 -3.58
N ARG A 395 -4.02 23.68 -3.13
CA ARG A 395 -4.46 23.47 -1.75
C ARG A 395 -3.33 23.73 -0.75
N ASP A 396 -3.56 24.71 0.11
CA ASP A 396 -2.69 25.06 1.24
C ASP A 396 -3.54 25.62 2.39
N PRO A 397 -3.43 25.10 3.63
CA PRO A 397 -2.64 23.95 4.03
C PRO A 397 -3.19 22.63 3.47
N ASN A 398 -2.33 21.62 3.35
CA ASN A 398 -2.70 20.26 2.93
C ASN A 398 -2.18 19.19 3.91
N PRO A 399 -2.78 19.06 5.11
CA PRO A 399 -2.31 18.14 6.16
C PRO A 399 -2.72 16.68 5.89
N HIS A 400 -2.55 16.19 4.66
CA HIS A 400 -2.92 14.82 4.30
C HIS A 400 -2.11 13.77 5.05
N VAL A 401 -2.71 12.60 5.22
CA VAL A 401 -2.15 11.43 5.92
C VAL A 401 -1.85 10.26 4.98
N ALA A 402 -1.77 10.52 3.67
CA ALA A 402 -1.46 9.50 2.64
C ALA A 402 -0.13 8.74 2.89
N PHE A 403 0.84 9.35 3.58
CA PHE A 403 2.10 8.70 3.99
C PHE A 403 2.08 8.13 5.42
N GLY A 404 0.90 8.09 6.06
CA GLY A 404 0.78 7.84 7.49
C GLY A 404 1.37 8.97 8.34
N LEU A 405 1.51 8.73 9.64
CA LEU A 405 2.08 9.65 10.63
C LEU A 405 2.83 8.85 11.70
N GLY A 406 3.56 9.55 12.58
CA GLY A 406 4.25 8.94 13.72
C GLY A 406 5.51 8.17 13.34
N SER A 407 5.88 7.17 14.15
CA SER A 407 7.07 6.32 13.95
C SER A 407 7.09 5.63 12.59
N HIS A 408 5.90 5.28 12.08
CA HIS A 408 5.69 4.61 10.80
C HIS A 408 5.45 5.56 9.62
N TYR A 409 5.74 6.86 9.73
CA TYR A 409 5.69 7.76 8.56
C TYR A 409 6.52 7.19 7.40
N CYS A 410 5.94 7.18 6.19
CA CYS A 410 6.50 6.48 5.04
C CYS A 410 7.99 6.82 4.81
N LEU A 411 8.82 5.77 4.79
CA LEU A 411 10.26 5.90 4.56
C LEU A 411 10.56 6.44 3.14
N GLY A 412 9.74 6.04 2.15
CA GLY A 412 9.85 6.45 0.75
C GLY A 412 9.15 7.76 0.40
N ALA A 413 8.68 8.55 1.36
CA ALA A 413 7.82 9.70 1.08
C ALA A 413 8.46 10.77 0.17
N ASN A 414 9.78 10.95 0.23
CA ASN A 414 10.50 11.87 -0.66
C ASN A 414 10.73 11.26 -2.05
N LEU A 415 10.92 9.94 -2.12
CA LEU A 415 11.05 9.22 -3.38
C LEU A 415 9.74 9.30 -4.18
N ALA A 416 8.61 8.98 -3.55
CA ALA A 416 7.30 9.05 -4.19
C ALA A 416 6.98 10.46 -4.73
N ARG A 417 7.29 11.51 -3.94
CA ARG A 417 7.14 12.91 -4.41
C ARG A 417 8.01 13.22 -5.62
N MET A 418 9.25 12.74 -5.62
CA MET A 418 10.18 12.91 -6.74
C MET A 418 9.69 12.18 -8.00
N GLU A 419 9.20 10.95 -7.86
CA GLU A 419 8.65 10.16 -8.98
C GLU A 419 7.41 10.83 -9.57
N ILE A 420 6.45 11.25 -8.74
CA ILE A 420 5.26 11.99 -9.20
C ILE A 420 5.70 13.28 -9.89
N ARG A 421 6.69 14.00 -9.35
CA ARG A 421 7.22 15.22 -9.97
C ARG A 421 7.81 14.95 -11.35
N LEU A 422 8.68 13.95 -11.48
CA LEU A 422 9.33 13.61 -12.76
C LEU A 422 8.29 13.33 -13.85
N VAL A 423 7.27 12.53 -13.53
CA VAL A 423 6.19 12.23 -14.49
C VAL A 423 5.36 13.48 -14.81
N LEU A 424 4.94 14.22 -13.79
CA LEU A 424 4.08 15.39 -13.95
C LEU A 424 4.79 16.49 -14.75
N GLU A 425 6.01 16.88 -14.36
CA GLU A 425 6.81 17.88 -15.08
C GLU A 425 7.10 17.41 -16.51
N GLY A 426 7.54 16.15 -16.67
CA GLY A 426 7.86 15.58 -17.98
C GLY A 426 6.68 15.59 -18.96
N LEU A 427 5.46 15.29 -18.48
CA LEU A 427 4.25 15.40 -19.31
C LEU A 427 3.87 16.84 -19.59
N LEU A 428 3.93 17.71 -18.57
CA LEU A 428 3.56 19.11 -18.74
C LEU A 428 4.49 19.86 -19.73
N ASP A 429 5.71 19.38 -19.95
CA ASP A 429 6.65 19.89 -20.95
C ASP A 429 6.32 19.42 -22.38
N ARG A 430 5.60 18.31 -22.52
CA ARG A 430 5.36 17.62 -23.80
C ARG A 430 3.96 17.84 -24.36
N VAL A 431 2.93 17.93 -23.53
CA VAL A 431 1.52 17.86 -23.99
C VAL A 431 0.67 19.02 -23.49
N ASP A 432 -0.33 19.43 -24.29
CA ASP A 432 -1.23 20.52 -23.93
C ASP A 432 -2.30 20.09 -22.93
N GLY A 433 -2.52 18.78 -22.81
CA GLY A 433 -3.42 18.13 -21.87
C GLY A 433 -3.44 16.62 -22.11
N LEU A 434 -4.28 15.92 -21.35
CA LEU A 434 -4.61 14.52 -21.58
C LEU A 434 -6.10 14.29 -21.35
N GLU A 435 -6.64 13.26 -21.98
CA GLU A 435 -8.02 12.81 -21.74
C GLU A 435 -8.12 11.29 -21.83
N LEU A 436 -9.18 10.74 -21.25
CA LEU A 436 -9.47 9.31 -21.36
C LEU A 436 -9.77 8.91 -22.80
N ALA A 437 -9.08 7.87 -23.27
CA ALA A 437 -9.32 7.21 -24.55
C ALA A 437 -10.22 5.96 -24.43
N GLY A 438 -10.69 5.65 -23.22
CA GLY A 438 -11.54 4.51 -22.92
C GLY A 438 -11.92 4.46 -21.43
N PRO A 439 -12.73 3.48 -21.00
CA PRO A 439 -13.04 3.31 -19.59
C PRO A 439 -11.79 2.89 -18.81
N ALA A 440 -11.48 3.61 -17.73
CA ALA A 440 -10.50 3.16 -16.75
C ALA A 440 -11.04 1.96 -15.98
N VAL A 441 -10.19 0.98 -15.71
CA VAL A 441 -10.53 -0.23 -14.96
C VAL A 441 -9.89 -0.10 -13.58
N ARG A 442 -10.71 -0.11 -12.53
CA ARG A 442 -10.24 -0.02 -11.14
C ARG A 442 -9.84 -1.38 -10.60
N THR A 443 -8.96 -1.35 -9.60
CA THR A 443 -8.61 -2.51 -8.79
C THR A 443 -9.70 -2.73 -7.74
N ARG A 444 -10.27 -3.94 -7.68
CA ARG A 444 -11.20 -4.37 -6.62
C ARG A 444 -10.40 -4.65 -5.34
N SER A 445 -10.14 -3.62 -4.53
CA SER A 445 -9.36 -3.74 -3.30
C SER A 445 -9.76 -2.69 -2.27
N ASN A 446 -9.88 -3.10 -1.01
CA ASN A 446 -10.02 -2.20 0.13
C ASN A 446 -8.68 -1.82 0.75
N LYS A 447 -7.56 -2.44 0.33
CA LYS A 447 -6.22 -2.12 0.82
C LYS A 447 -5.55 -1.03 -0.03
N HIS A 448 -5.69 -1.14 -1.35
CA HIS A 448 -5.09 -0.21 -2.29
C HIS A 448 -6.13 0.39 -3.24
N ALA A 449 -6.21 1.71 -3.28
CA ALA A 449 -7.01 2.45 -4.25
C ALA A 449 -6.18 2.61 -5.53
N GLY A 450 -6.53 1.84 -6.57
CA GLY A 450 -5.72 1.76 -7.78
C GLY A 450 -6.51 1.46 -9.04
N PHE A 451 -5.75 1.29 -10.11
CA PHE A 451 -6.25 0.95 -11.44
C PHE A 451 -5.53 -0.31 -11.95
N ARG A 452 -6.17 -1.00 -12.88
CA ARG A 452 -5.59 -2.08 -13.70
C ARG A 452 -5.33 -1.64 -15.14
N SER A 453 -6.07 -0.65 -15.62
CA SER A 453 -5.91 -0.07 -16.95
C SER A 453 -6.47 1.35 -16.96
N THR A 454 -5.78 2.29 -17.60
CA THR A 454 -6.25 3.68 -17.78
C THR A 454 -5.85 4.18 -19.17
N PRO A 455 -6.62 3.85 -20.22
CA PRO A 455 -6.32 4.30 -21.58
C PRO A 455 -6.48 5.81 -21.70
N ILE A 456 -5.44 6.50 -22.17
CA ILE A 456 -5.43 7.95 -22.38
C ILE A 456 -4.98 8.30 -23.80
N ARG A 457 -5.33 9.51 -24.24
CA ARG A 457 -4.73 10.17 -25.39
C ARG A 457 -4.19 11.54 -24.97
N PHE A 458 -3.11 11.96 -25.62
CA PHE A 458 -2.51 13.26 -25.41
C PHE A 458 -3.16 14.32 -26.32
N LEU A 459 -3.20 15.57 -25.85
CA LEU A 459 -3.77 16.73 -26.56
C LEU A 459 -2.71 17.63 -27.15
#